data_AF-N1VYA6-F1
#
_entry.id   AF-N1VYA6-F1
#
_cell.length_a   1.000
_cell.length_b   1.000
_cell.length_c   1.000
_cell.angle_alpha   90.00
_cell.angle_beta   90.00
_cell.angle_gamma   90.00
#
_symmetry.space_group_name_H-M   'P 1'
#
loop_
_entity.id
_entity.type
_entity.pdbx_description
1 polymer ?
#
loop_
_entity_poly.entity_id
_entity_poly.type
_entity_poly.pdbx_seq_one_letter_code
_entity_poly.pdbx_strand_id
1 'polypeptide(L)'
;MNPLSLLEAIGQFFYWIVYLVNPNFREDEKIKEIERKEHEKLTLKIKKKKSQEKEIKEFEENRKNKINNNEDLIKICFDDPIFCDEYQILIEKIKTELKNIKFKKEFEEEWSYTFSNINYGCYCRNKPNLTIYNTCPIDENSLDYACKSRHDCISSKNLTWNESSECNSDFSSFLDTIPYSNQKKFNSITNEEIMLMIANKYKALLSINNKLN
;
A
#
# COMPACT_ATOMS: atom_id res chain seq x y z
N MET A 1 57.85 18.03 32.53
CA MET A 1 56.47 18.26 33.00
C MET A 1 56.27 19.76 33.06
N ASN A 2 55.53 20.34 32.11
CA ASN A 2 55.26 21.78 32.12
C ASN A 2 54.22 22.06 33.21
N PRO A 3 54.50 22.96 34.17
CA PRO A 3 53.47 23.39 35.10
C PRO A 3 52.41 24.11 34.27
N LEU A 4 51.14 23.67 34.36
CA LEU A 4 50.01 24.47 33.89
C LEU A 4 50.20 25.87 34.48
N SER A 5 50.10 26.90 33.63
CA SER A 5 50.21 28.26 34.14
C SER A 5 49.12 28.47 35.20
N LEU A 6 49.42 29.24 36.24
CA LEU A 6 48.47 29.52 37.32
C LEU A 6 47.12 30.01 36.78
N LEU A 7 47.14 30.74 35.66
CA LEU A 7 45.97 31.22 34.92
C LEU A 7 45.12 30.10 34.31
N GLU A 8 45.73 29.07 33.74
CA GLU A 8 45.00 27.92 33.18
C GLU A 8 44.38 27.05 34.29
N ALA A 9 45.09 26.88 35.41
CA ALA A 9 44.57 26.16 36.58
C ALA A 9 43.38 26.89 37.21
N ILE A 10 43.46 28.23 37.31
CA ILE A 10 42.35 29.08 37.78
C ILE A 10 41.17 29.02 36.81
N GLY A 11 41.44 29.06 35.50
CA GLY A 11 40.41 28.93 34.47
C GLY A 11 39.66 27.60 34.54
N GLN A 12 40.37 26.48 34.72
CA GLN A 12 39.74 25.17 34.90
C GLN A 12 38.94 25.08 36.22
N PHE A 13 39.43 25.68 37.29
CA PHE A 13 38.72 25.72 38.57
C PHE A 13 37.39 26.48 38.46
N PHE A 14 37.39 27.66 37.84
CA PHE A 14 36.16 28.42 37.62
C PHE A 14 35.20 27.74 36.64
N TYR A 15 35.72 27.07 35.61
CA TYR A 15 34.90 26.23 34.71
C TYR A 15 34.16 25.13 35.49
N TRP A 16 34.86 24.42 36.38
CA TRP A 16 34.25 23.38 37.22
C TRP A 16 33.24 23.95 38.24
N ILE A 17 33.51 25.12 38.83
CA ILE A 17 32.54 25.78 39.72
C ILE A 17 31.28 26.18 38.95
N VAL A 18 31.41 26.81 37.78
CA VAL A 18 30.25 27.16 36.95
C VAL A 18 29.48 25.90 36.53
N TYR A 19 30.18 24.81 36.21
CA TYR A 19 29.59 23.51 35.83
C TYR A 19 28.91 22.75 36.99
N LEU A 20 29.37 22.95 38.24
CA LEU A 20 28.79 22.33 39.44
C LEU A 20 27.66 23.16 40.05
N VAL A 21 27.69 24.49 39.91
CA VAL A 21 26.77 25.41 40.59
C VAL A 21 25.65 25.90 39.67
N ASN A 22 25.78 25.82 38.35
CA ASN A 22 24.76 26.29 37.42
C ASN A 22 23.92 25.13 36.82
N PRO A 23 22.75 24.81 37.39
CA PRO A 23 21.89 23.74 36.87
C PRO A 23 21.43 24.00 35.43
N ASN A 24 21.28 25.27 35.02
CA ASN A 24 20.85 25.65 33.67
C ASN A 24 21.85 25.20 32.60
N PHE A 25 23.17 25.17 32.89
CA PHE A 25 24.18 24.73 31.91
C PHE A 25 24.07 23.22 31.61
N ARG A 26 23.77 22.40 32.64
CA ARG A 26 23.53 20.96 32.46
C ARG A 26 22.19 20.69 31.77
N GLU A 27 21.20 21.54 31.98
CA GLU A 27 19.93 21.47 31.27
C GLU A 27 20.10 21.84 29.79
N ASP A 28 20.86 22.88 29.47
CA ASP A 28 21.17 23.28 28.09
C ASP A 28 21.93 22.19 27.31
N GLU A 29 22.89 21.49 27.93
CA GLU A 29 23.56 20.34 27.31
C GLU A 29 22.60 19.17 27.07
N LYS A 30 21.72 18.87 28.04
CA LYS A 30 20.68 17.84 27.89
C LYS A 30 19.69 18.19 26.79
N ILE A 31 19.25 19.45 26.70
CA ILE A 31 18.34 19.96 25.66
C ILE A 31 19.02 19.81 24.28
N LYS A 32 20.27 20.25 24.13
CA LYS A 32 21.03 20.08 22.88
C LYS A 32 21.20 18.62 22.47
N GLU A 33 21.35 17.71 23.43
CA GLU A 33 21.45 16.28 23.13
C GLU A 33 20.11 15.67 22.73
N ILE A 34 19.00 16.11 23.33
CA ILE A 34 17.64 15.74 22.91
C ILE A 34 17.39 16.24 21.48
N GLU A 35 17.69 17.51 21.19
CA GLU A 35 17.55 18.09 19.84
C GLU A 35 18.40 17.34 18.80
N ARG A 36 19.63 16.94 19.14
CA ARG A 36 20.47 16.11 18.25
C ARG A 36 19.82 14.75 17.98
N LYS A 37 19.31 14.08 19.00
CA LYS A 37 18.63 12.76 18.85
C LYS A 37 17.35 12.88 18.03
N GLU A 38 16.60 13.96 18.18
CA GLU A 38 15.41 14.24 17.37
C GLU A 38 15.78 14.54 15.92
N HIS A 39 16.80 15.38 15.70
CA HIS A 39 17.30 15.69 14.36
C HIS A 39 17.84 14.45 13.65
N GLU A 40 18.55 13.57 14.35
CA GLU A 40 19.05 12.29 13.83
C GLU A 40 17.89 11.35 13.45
N LYS A 41 16.88 11.22 14.32
CA LYS A 41 15.65 10.47 14.04
C LYS A 41 14.92 11.02 12.80
N LEU A 42 14.81 12.34 12.67
CA LEU A 42 14.18 12.99 11.52
C LEU A 42 14.98 12.73 10.24
N THR A 43 16.31 12.86 10.31
CA THR A 43 17.22 12.61 9.19
C THR A 43 17.14 11.16 8.71
N LEU A 44 17.08 10.20 9.64
CA LEU A 44 16.87 8.78 9.33
C LEU A 44 15.52 8.52 8.67
N LYS A 45 14.43 9.14 9.16
CA LYS A 45 13.09 9.05 8.54
C LYS A 45 13.11 9.59 7.11
N ILE A 46 13.71 10.76 6.89
CA ILE A 46 13.81 11.37 5.55
C ILE A 46 14.64 10.51 4.60
N LYS A 47 15.79 9.98 5.06
CA LYS A 47 16.62 9.06 4.26
C LYS A 47 15.87 7.78 3.87
N LYS A 48 15.15 7.16 4.81
CA LYS A 48 14.30 5.99 4.54
C LYS A 48 13.22 6.29 3.50
N LYS A 49 12.52 7.42 3.65
CA LYS A 49 11.49 7.85 2.69
C LYS A 49 12.07 8.06 1.28
N LYS A 50 13.22 8.72 1.16
CA LYS A 50 13.90 8.92 -0.12
C LYS A 50 14.38 7.62 -0.77
N SER A 51 14.82 6.63 0.01
CA SER A 51 15.17 5.29 -0.52
C SER A 51 13.95 4.59 -1.10
N GLN A 52 12.85 4.55 -0.33
CA GLN A 52 11.59 3.95 -0.76
C GLN A 52 11.04 4.62 -2.03
N GLU A 53 11.10 5.95 -2.12
CA GLU A 53 10.68 6.69 -3.33
C GLU A 53 11.53 6.33 -4.55
N LYS A 54 12.84 6.08 -4.39
CA LYS A 54 13.70 5.64 -5.50
C LYS A 54 13.36 4.22 -5.93
N GLU A 55 13.19 3.30 -4.99
CA GLU A 55 12.82 1.91 -5.26
C GLU A 55 11.47 1.82 -6.01
N ILE A 56 10.48 2.64 -5.60
CA ILE A 56 9.18 2.72 -6.29
C ILE A 56 9.34 3.23 -7.72
N LYS A 57 10.12 4.30 -7.93
CA LYS A 57 10.35 4.86 -9.27
C LYS A 57 11.05 3.86 -10.19
N GLU A 58 12.09 3.20 -9.70
CA GLU A 58 12.81 2.17 -10.46
C GLU A 58 11.90 0.99 -10.80
N PHE A 59 11.06 0.56 -9.86
CA PHE A 59 10.06 -0.48 -10.10
C PHE A 59 9.04 -0.08 -11.18
N GLU A 60 8.51 1.14 -11.12
CA GLU A 60 7.56 1.65 -12.13
C GLU A 60 8.21 1.80 -13.50
N GLU A 61 9.44 2.30 -13.57
CA GLU A 61 10.19 2.47 -14.81
C GLU A 61 10.49 1.11 -15.47
N ASN A 62 10.89 0.12 -14.68
CA ASN A 62 11.07 -1.26 -15.14
C ASN A 62 9.79 -1.85 -15.73
N ARG A 63 8.61 -1.55 -15.15
CA ARG A 63 7.33 -2.02 -15.71
C ARG A 63 6.98 -1.30 -17.00
N LYS A 64 7.17 0.01 -17.07
CA LYS A 64 6.95 0.79 -18.30
C LYS A 64 7.81 0.26 -19.45
N ASN A 65 9.06 -0.11 -19.18
CA ASN A 65 9.94 -0.69 -20.19
C ASN A 65 9.45 -2.06 -20.70
N LYS A 66 8.85 -2.90 -19.84
CA LYS A 66 8.28 -4.19 -20.25
C LYS A 66 7.03 -4.06 -21.13
N ILE A 67 6.27 -2.97 -21.03
CA ILE A 67 5.07 -2.69 -21.87
C ILE A 67 5.43 -2.52 -23.36
N ASN A 68 6.71 -2.41 -23.71
CA ASN A 68 7.15 -2.41 -25.10
C ASN A 68 7.18 -3.81 -25.74
N ASN A 69 7.02 -4.87 -24.95
CA ASN A 69 6.79 -6.24 -25.42
C ASN A 69 5.31 -6.61 -25.24
N ASN A 70 4.59 -6.89 -26.33
CA ASN A 70 3.14 -7.11 -26.30
C ASN A 70 2.74 -8.42 -25.58
N GLU A 71 3.65 -9.39 -25.46
CA GLU A 71 3.36 -10.69 -24.84
C GLU A 71 3.09 -10.59 -23.33
N ASP A 72 3.59 -9.55 -22.66
CA ASP A 72 3.50 -9.39 -21.20
C ASP A 72 2.36 -8.47 -20.73
N LEU A 73 1.51 -7.94 -21.64
CA LEU A 73 0.51 -6.91 -21.28
C LEU A 73 -0.50 -7.40 -20.24
N ILE A 74 -1.06 -8.60 -20.44
CA ILE A 74 -2.01 -9.25 -19.51
C ILE A 74 -1.34 -9.46 -18.15
N LYS A 75 -0.14 -10.04 -18.15
CA LYS A 75 0.63 -10.34 -16.93
C LYS A 75 0.96 -9.09 -16.14
N ILE A 76 1.50 -8.06 -16.80
CA ILE A 76 1.80 -6.76 -16.17
C ILE A 76 0.54 -6.16 -15.56
N CYS A 77 -0.60 -6.28 -16.24
CA CYS A 77 -1.86 -5.71 -15.78
C CYS A 77 -2.37 -6.41 -14.52
N PHE A 78 -2.40 -7.74 -14.51
CA PHE A 78 -2.99 -8.51 -13.41
C PHE A 78 -2.04 -8.79 -12.24
N ASP A 79 -0.72 -8.68 -12.45
CA ASP A 79 0.27 -8.64 -11.37
C ASP A 79 0.06 -7.43 -10.44
N ASP A 80 -0.40 -6.28 -10.97
CA ASP A 80 -0.77 -5.10 -10.18
C ASP A 80 -1.92 -4.35 -10.87
N PRO A 81 -3.18 -4.74 -10.57
CA PRO A 81 -4.34 -4.13 -11.19
C PRO A 81 -4.42 -2.63 -10.94
N ILE A 82 -3.93 -2.14 -9.80
CA ILE A 82 -3.93 -0.71 -9.46
C ILE A 82 -3.05 0.05 -10.46
N PHE A 83 -1.81 -0.41 -10.68
CA PHE A 83 -0.94 0.19 -11.69
C PHE A 83 -1.57 0.14 -13.09
N CYS A 84 -2.21 -0.98 -13.45
CA CYS A 84 -2.86 -1.12 -14.76
C CYS A 84 -3.98 -0.10 -14.96
N ASP A 85 -4.83 0.06 -13.95
CA ASP A 85 -5.98 0.96 -13.99
C ASP A 85 -5.58 2.45 -14.05
N GLU A 86 -4.47 2.81 -13.40
CA GLU A 86 -3.91 4.16 -13.41
C GLU A 86 -3.14 4.48 -14.70
N TYR A 87 -2.43 3.50 -15.27
CA TYR A 87 -1.56 3.72 -16.42
C TYR A 87 -2.31 3.58 -17.75
N GLN A 88 -2.96 4.68 -18.17
CA GLN A 88 -3.81 4.75 -19.36
C GLN A 88 -3.22 4.14 -20.63
N ILE A 89 -1.91 4.33 -20.87
CA ILE A 89 -1.22 3.77 -22.05
C ILE A 89 -1.33 2.23 -22.09
N LEU A 90 -1.27 1.55 -20.94
CA LEU A 90 -1.43 0.09 -20.88
C LEU A 90 -2.87 -0.32 -21.20
N ILE A 91 -3.86 0.40 -20.66
CA ILE A 91 -5.28 0.17 -20.97
C ILE A 91 -5.55 0.34 -22.46
N GLU A 92 -5.03 1.39 -23.10
CA GLU A 92 -5.20 1.64 -24.54
C GLU A 92 -4.57 0.53 -25.40
N LYS A 93 -3.37 0.05 -25.02
CA LYS A 93 -2.73 -1.08 -25.68
C LYS A 93 -3.55 -2.35 -25.54
N ILE A 94 -3.97 -2.70 -24.33
CA ILE A 94 -4.83 -3.87 -24.07
C ILE A 94 -6.12 -3.75 -24.90
N LYS A 95 -6.79 -2.59 -24.89
CA LYS A 95 -8.00 -2.33 -25.67
C LYS A 95 -7.81 -2.57 -27.17
N THR A 96 -6.62 -2.24 -27.69
CA THR A 96 -6.28 -2.48 -29.09
C THR A 96 -6.14 -3.98 -29.39
N GLU A 97 -5.47 -4.71 -28.51
CA GLU A 97 -5.24 -6.16 -28.63
C GLU A 97 -6.50 -7.00 -28.39
N LEU A 98 -7.49 -6.51 -27.63
CA LEU A 98 -8.78 -7.18 -27.41
C LEU A 98 -9.58 -7.44 -28.70
N LYS A 99 -9.20 -6.82 -29.83
CA LYS A 99 -9.75 -7.16 -31.16
C LYS A 99 -9.38 -8.59 -31.59
N ASN A 100 -8.27 -9.12 -31.08
CA ASN A 100 -7.86 -10.51 -31.28
C ASN A 100 -8.63 -11.41 -30.32
N ILE A 101 -9.41 -12.35 -30.87
CA ILE A 101 -10.26 -13.27 -30.09
C ILE A 101 -9.45 -14.11 -29.09
N LYS A 102 -8.24 -14.55 -29.48
CA LYS A 102 -7.37 -15.35 -28.59
C LYS A 102 -6.93 -14.50 -27.40
N PHE A 103 -6.45 -13.29 -27.66
CA PHE A 103 -6.02 -12.36 -26.61
C PHE A 103 -7.19 -11.97 -25.70
N LYS A 104 -8.37 -11.71 -26.27
CA LYS A 104 -9.59 -11.42 -25.49
C LYS A 104 -9.93 -12.55 -24.52
N LYS A 105 -9.89 -13.80 -25.00
CA LYS A 105 -10.16 -14.96 -24.15
C LYS A 105 -9.13 -15.10 -23.02
N GLU A 106 -7.84 -14.95 -23.34
CA GLU A 106 -6.76 -14.96 -22.34
C GLU A 106 -6.95 -13.85 -21.29
N PHE A 107 -7.35 -12.66 -21.72
CA PHE A 107 -7.62 -11.53 -20.84
C PHE A 107 -8.80 -11.82 -19.89
N GLU A 108 -9.93 -12.32 -20.42
CA GLU A 108 -11.12 -12.66 -19.63
C GLU A 108 -10.81 -13.78 -18.62
N GLU A 109 -10.06 -14.80 -19.04
CA GLU A 109 -9.60 -15.89 -18.17
C GLU A 109 -8.72 -15.38 -17.03
N GLU A 110 -7.72 -14.55 -17.33
CA GLU A 110 -6.80 -14.01 -16.32
C GLU A 110 -7.49 -13.00 -15.38
N TRP A 111 -8.41 -12.19 -15.90
CA TRP A 111 -9.23 -11.30 -15.07
C TRP A 111 -10.07 -12.11 -14.08
N SER A 112 -10.78 -13.12 -14.58
CA SER A 112 -11.64 -14.02 -13.81
C SER A 112 -10.83 -14.76 -12.73
N TYR A 113 -9.67 -15.30 -13.11
CA TYR A 113 -8.73 -15.94 -12.19
C TYR A 113 -8.25 -14.98 -11.11
N THR A 114 -7.78 -13.79 -11.49
CA THR A 114 -7.25 -12.80 -10.57
C THR A 114 -8.30 -12.33 -9.58
N PHE A 115 -9.51 -12.05 -10.05
CA PHE A 115 -10.63 -11.58 -9.22
C PHE A 115 -11.11 -12.64 -8.21
N SER A 116 -11.16 -13.92 -8.64
CA SER A 116 -11.53 -15.04 -7.77
C SER A 116 -10.47 -15.41 -6.72
N ASN A 117 -9.20 -15.17 -7.02
CA ASN A 117 -8.09 -15.52 -6.10
C ASN A 117 -7.77 -14.44 -5.07
N ILE A 118 -8.49 -13.31 -5.08
CA ILE A 118 -8.41 -12.35 -3.99
C ILE A 118 -8.99 -13.01 -2.73
N ASN A 119 -8.22 -12.95 -1.65
CA ASN A 119 -8.55 -13.59 -0.39
C ASN A 119 -8.37 -12.58 0.76
N TYR A 120 -9.48 -12.19 1.38
CA TYR A 120 -9.51 -11.33 2.56
C TYR A 120 -10.71 -11.70 3.43
N GLY A 121 -10.55 -11.59 4.76
CA GLY A 121 -11.61 -11.91 5.71
C GLY A 121 -12.23 -13.30 5.49
N CYS A 122 -13.51 -13.45 5.79
CA CYS A 122 -14.28 -14.68 5.54
C CYS A 122 -15.02 -14.64 4.21
N TYR A 123 -15.45 -13.45 3.75
CA TYR A 123 -16.38 -13.30 2.63
C TYR A 123 -15.73 -12.74 1.36
N CYS A 124 -14.65 -11.96 1.45
CA CYS A 124 -13.93 -11.48 0.25
C CYS A 124 -13.05 -12.58 -0.38
N ARG A 125 -13.72 -13.59 -0.91
CA ARG A 125 -13.18 -14.83 -1.49
C ARG A 125 -14.18 -15.36 -2.52
N ASN A 126 -13.72 -16.18 -3.46
CA ASN A 126 -14.61 -16.86 -4.41
C ASN A 126 -15.71 -17.69 -3.70
N LYS A 127 -15.37 -18.33 -2.58
CA LYS A 127 -16.33 -19.02 -1.69
C LYS A 127 -16.12 -18.53 -0.26
N PRO A 128 -17.19 -18.16 0.48
CA PRO A 128 -17.06 -17.77 1.87
C PRO A 128 -16.39 -18.88 2.68
N ASN A 129 -15.48 -18.51 3.56
CA ASN A 129 -14.82 -19.42 4.48
C ASN A 129 -15.01 -18.94 5.92
N LEU A 130 -16.02 -19.50 6.58
CA LEU A 130 -16.41 -19.14 7.95
C LEU A 130 -15.56 -19.83 9.01
N THR A 131 -14.63 -20.71 8.63
CA THR A 131 -13.79 -21.47 9.59
C THR A 131 -12.44 -20.84 9.85
N ILE A 132 -12.10 -19.75 9.15
CA ILE A 132 -10.84 -19.00 9.32
C ILE A 132 -10.74 -18.42 10.74
N TYR A 133 -11.88 -18.02 11.30
CA TYR A 133 -12.01 -17.50 12.65
C TYR A 133 -13.11 -18.29 13.36
N ASN A 134 -13.01 -18.40 14.70
CA ASN A 134 -14.08 -19.02 15.51
C ASN A 134 -15.41 -18.29 15.34
N THR A 135 -15.37 -16.98 15.13
CA THR A 135 -16.49 -16.14 14.74
C THR A 135 -15.96 -15.12 13.75
N CYS A 136 -16.61 -14.98 12.59
CA CYS A 136 -16.16 -14.03 11.59
C CYS A 136 -16.30 -12.59 12.13
N PRO A 137 -15.21 -11.81 12.22
CA PRO A 137 -15.27 -10.44 12.71
C PRO A 137 -15.78 -9.53 11.58
N ILE A 138 -17.09 -9.34 11.51
CA ILE A 138 -17.73 -8.50 10.50
C ILE A 138 -18.22 -7.21 11.15
N ASP A 139 -17.60 -6.09 10.81
CA ASP A 139 -18.11 -4.75 11.13
C ASP A 139 -18.92 -4.22 9.93
N GLU A 140 -20.03 -3.52 10.17
CA GLU A 140 -20.97 -3.05 9.13
C GLU A 140 -20.31 -2.14 8.06
N ASN A 141 -19.20 -1.48 8.40
CA ASN A 141 -18.43 -0.62 7.49
C ASN A 141 -17.11 -1.26 7.02
N SER A 142 -16.99 -2.58 7.10
CA SER A 142 -15.80 -3.31 6.67
C SER A 142 -15.90 -3.81 5.22
N LEU A 143 -14.74 -4.00 4.59
CA LEU A 143 -14.65 -4.64 3.28
C LEU A 143 -15.27 -6.05 3.28
N ASP A 144 -15.12 -6.80 4.38
CA ASP A 144 -15.68 -8.16 4.49
C ASP A 144 -17.22 -8.14 4.55
N TYR A 145 -17.83 -7.12 5.16
CA TYR A 145 -19.27 -6.90 5.13
C TYR A 145 -19.79 -6.58 3.71
N ALA A 146 -19.05 -5.75 2.96
CA ALA A 146 -19.39 -5.46 1.56
C ALA A 146 -19.33 -6.73 0.71
N CYS A 147 -18.32 -7.59 0.90
CA CYS A 147 -18.23 -8.88 0.24
C CYS A 147 -19.33 -9.86 0.68
N LYS A 148 -19.73 -9.86 1.96
CA LYS A 148 -20.88 -10.63 2.44
C LYS A 148 -22.17 -10.21 1.72
N SER A 149 -22.44 -8.91 1.67
CA SER A 149 -23.63 -8.37 1.00
C SER A 149 -23.68 -8.77 -0.48
N ARG A 150 -22.52 -8.76 -1.15
CA ARG A 150 -22.37 -9.26 -2.51
C ARG A 150 -22.65 -10.76 -2.63
N HIS A 151 -22.12 -11.58 -1.71
CA HIS A 151 -22.42 -13.03 -1.66
C HIS A 151 -23.90 -13.32 -1.43
N ASP A 152 -24.56 -12.55 -0.56
CA ASP A 152 -26.00 -12.68 -0.30
C ASP A 152 -26.80 -12.40 -1.59
N CYS A 153 -26.46 -11.34 -2.33
CA CYS A 153 -27.05 -11.03 -3.64
C CYS A 153 -26.81 -12.15 -4.66
N ILE A 154 -25.56 -12.61 -4.80
CA ILE A 154 -25.17 -13.68 -5.75
C ILE A 154 -25.98 -14.95 -5.46
N SER A 155 -26.08 -15.33 -4.18
CA SER A 155 -26.80 -16.52 -3.75
C SER A 155 -28.30 -16.42 -4.05
N SER A 156 -28.90 -15.24 -3.86
CA SER A 156 -30.31 -15.00 -4.16
C SER A 156 -30.64 -15.11 -5.66
N LYS A 157 -29.65 -14.89 -6.53
CA LYS A 157 -29.79 -14.88 -7.99
C LYS A 157 -29.16 -16.08 -8.70
N ASN A 158 -28.56 -17.02 -7.96
CA ASN A 158 -27.82 -18.16 -8.48
C ASN A 158 -26.72 -17.77 -9.50
N LEU A 159 -25.97 -16.71 -9.18
CA LEU A 159 -24.86 -16.20 -10.00
C LEU A 159 -23.51 -16.74 -9.54
N THR A 160 -22.45 -16.48 -10.30
CA THR A 160 -21.07 -16.74 -9.90
C THR A 160 -20.40 -15.48 -9.34
N TRP A 161 -19.33 -15.66 -8.55
CA TRP A 161 -18.57 -14.54 -7.97
C TRP A 161 -18.00 -13.57 -9.02
N ASN A 162 -17.69 -14.08 -10.22
CA ASN A 162 -17.07 -13.30 -11.30
C ASN A 162 -18.10 -12.72 -12.30
N GLU A 163 -19.30 -13.29 -12.41
CA GLU A 163 -20.31 -12.94 -13.44
C GLU A 163 -21.52 -12.19 -12.87
N SER A 164 -21.32 -11.34 -11.86
CA SER A 164 -22.42 -10.71 -11.13
C SER A 164 -22.40 -9.18 -11.20
N SER A 165 -22.44 -8.62 -12.42
CA SER A 165 -22.60 -7.17 -12.63
C SER A 165 -23.80 -6.60 -11.86
N GLU A 166 -24.89 -7.37 -11.77
CA GLU A 166 -26.09 -7.01 -11.02
C GLU A 166 -25.90 -6.95 -9.49
N CYS A 167 -24.90 -7.65 -8.94
CA CYS A 167 -24.59 -7.64 -7.51
C CYS A 167 -23.39 -6.74 -7.19
N ASN A 168 -22.84 -6.03 -8.18
CA ASN A 168 -21.72 -5.14 -7.99
C ASN A 168 -22.13 -3.74 -7.52
N SER A 169 -23.41 -3.35 -7.58
CA SER A 169 -23.83 -1.97 -7.25
C SER A 169 -23.36 -1.52 -5.85
N ASP A 170 -23.80 -2.22 -4.80
CA ASP A 170 -23.48 -1.84 -3.42
C ASP A 170 -21.99 -2.07 -3.10
N PHE A 171 -21.42 -3.12 -3.70
CA PHE A 171 -20.00 -3.43 -3.56
C PHE A 171 -19.11 -2.35 -4.18
N SER A 172 -19.38 -1.92 -5.41
CA SER A 172 -18.69 -0.82 -6.07
C SER A 172 -18.89 0.49 -5.31
N SER A 173 -20.10 0.75 -4.82
CA SER A 173 -20.39 1.95 -4.02
C SER A 173 -19.53 2.00 -2.74
N PHE A 174 -19.35 0.87 -2.07
CA PHE A 174 -18.41 0.76 -0.94
C PHE A 174 -16.97 1.02 -1.38
N LEU A 175 -16.50 0.38 -2.46
CA LEU A 175 -15.14 0.56 -2.97
C LEU A 175 -14.86 2.01 -3.41
N ASP A 176 -15.88 2.74 -3.87
CA ASP A 176 -15.75 4.14 -4.26
C ASP A 176 -15.43 5.06 -3.08
N THR A 177 -15.86 4.70 -1.86
CA THR A 177 -15.48 5.42 -0.63
C THR A 177 -14.00 5.21 -0.25
N ILE A 178 -13.37 4.16 -0.77
CA ILE A 178 -11.97 3.84 -0.47
C ILE A 178 -11.05 4.71 -1.36
N PRO A 179 -10.15 5.51 -0.76
CA PRO A 179 -9.20 6.28 -1.54
C PRO A 179 -8.20 5.35 -2.26
N TYR A 180 -7.91 5.66 -3.52
CA TYR A 180 -6.79 5.03 -4.23
C TYR A 180 -5.51 5.28 -3.43
N SER A 181 -4.87 4.20 -3.03
CA SER A 181 -3.64 4.23 -2.25
C SER A 181 -2.59 3.42 -2.98
N ASN A 182 -1.57 4.12 -3.48
CA ASN A 182 -0.43 3.51 -4.16
C ASN A 182 0.67 3.14 -3.17
N GLN A 183 0.31 2.98 -1.89
CA GLN A 183 1.27 2.69 -0.84
C GLN A 183 1.84 1.28 -1.00
N LYS A 184 2.98 1.19 -1.70
CA LYS A 184 3.83 0.01 -1.76
C LYS A 184 4.77 0.03 -0.55
N LYS A 185 4.28 -0.42 0.60
CA LYS A 185 5.10 -0.55 1.82
C LYS A 185 5.69 -1.95 1.92
N PHE A 186 7.01 -2.06 1.74
CA PHE A 186 7.72 -3.34 1.76
C PHE A 186 8.05 -3.85 3.18
N ASN A 187 8.00 -2.99 4.22
CA ASN A 187 8.65 -3.29 5.51
C ASN A 187 7.74 -3.29 6.76
N SER A 188 6.42 -3.17 6.63
CA SER A 188 5.41 -3.48 7.65
C SER A 188 4.05 -3.12 7.08
N ILE A 189 3.08 -4.06 7.10
CA ILE A 189 1.72 -3.80 6.64
C ILE A 189 0.77 -4.02 7.82
N THR A 190 0.01 -2.99 8.18
CA THR A 190 -1.07 -3.05 9.17
C THR A 190 -2.33 -3.69 8.59
N ASN A 191 -3.25 -4.14 9.43
CA ASN A 191 -4.53 -4.71 8.96
C ASN A 191 -5.35 -3.73 8.13
N GLU A 192 -5.31 -2.44 8.47
CA GLU A 192 -5.96 -1.37 7.70
C GLU A 192 -5.32 -1.21 6.32
N GLU A 193 -4.00 -1.24 6.23
CA GLU A 193 -3.29 -1.17 4.94
C GLU A 193 -3.57 -2.41 4.07
N ILE A 194 -3.65 -3.61 4.65
CA ILE A 194 -4.08 -4.82 3.93
C ILE A 194 -5.49 -4.61 3.36
N MET A 195 -6.42 -4.12 4.18
CA MET A 195 -7.79 -3.84 3.74
C MET A 195 -7.82 -2.86 2.57
N LEU A 196 -7.10 -1.74 2.68
CA LEU A 196 -7.00 -0.72 1.62
C LEU A 196 -6.39 -1.29 0.33
N MET A 197 -5.34 -2.10 0.43
CA MET A 197 -4.72 -2.76 -0.72
C MET A 197 -5.68 -3.71 -1.42
N ILE A 198 -6.40 -4.54 -0.67
CA ILE A 198 -7.36 -5.50 -1.23
C ILE A 198 -8.56 -4.76 -1.85
N ALA A 199 -9.10 -3.76 -1.16
CA ALA A 199 -10.18 -2.93 -1.70
C ALA A 199 -9.77 -2.25 -3.01
N ASN A 200 -8.59 -1.62 -3.06
CA ASN A 200 -8.08 -1.01 -4.28
C ASN A 200 -7.84 -2.03 -5.39
N LYS A 201 -7.45 -3.27 -5.07
CA LYS A 201 -7.33 -4.34 -6.07
C LYS A 201 -8.68 -4.70 -6.67
N TYR A 202 -9.73 -4.86 -5.86
CA TYR A 202 -11.09 -5.09 -6.37
C TYR A 202 -11.57 -3.91 -7.22
N LYS A 203 -11.39 -2.68 -6.73
CA LYS A 203 -11.78 -1.45 -7.41
C LYS A 203 -11.13 -1.34 -8.79
N ALA A 204 -9.82 -1.55 -8.85
CA ALA A 204 -9.07 -1.53 -10.09
C ALA A 204 -9.53 -2.62 -11.08
N LEU A 205 -9.72 -3.87 -10.62
CA LEU A 205 -10.20 -4.95 -11.50
C LEU A 205 -11.60 -4.67 -12.07
N LEU A 206 -12.52 -4.14 -11.27
CA LEU A 206 -13.85 -3.76 -11.74
C LEU A 206 -13.78 -2.60 -12.73
N SER A 207 -12.98 -1.57 -12.42
CA SER A 207 -12.74 -0.42 -13.31
C SER A 207 -12.14 -0.84 -14.65
N ILE A 208 -11.10 -1.69 -14.64
CA ILE A 208 -10.47 -2.23 -15.85
C ILE A 208 -11.49 -2.97 -16.70
N ASN A 209 -12.28 -3.87 -16.09
CA ASN A 209 -13.30 -4.63 -16.81
C ASN A 209 -14.36 -3.71 -17.43
N ASN A 210 -14.77 -2.66 -16.73
CA ASN A 210 -15.74 -1.68 -17.23
C ASN A 210 -15.17 -0.78 -18.34
N LYS A 211 -13.86 -0.47 -18.34
CA LYS A 211 -13.20 0.35 -19.37
C LYS A 211 -12.98 -0.42 -20.69
N LEU A 212 -12.89 -1.74 -20.61
CA LEU A 212 -12.48 -2.62 -21.70
C LEU A 212 -13.62 -3.42 -22.34
N ASN A 213 -14.77 -3.52 -21.68
CA ASN A 213 -16.03 -4.00 -22.26
C ASN A 213 -16.84 -2.86 -22.89
#